data_AF-A0A968SPJ2-F1
#
_entry.id   AF-A0A968SPJ2-F1
#
_cell.length_a   1.000
_cell.length_b   1.000
_cell.length_c   1.000
_cell.angle_alpha   90.00
_cell.angle_beta   90.00
_cell.angle_gamma   90.00
#
_symmetry.space_group_name_H-M   'P 1'
#
loop_
_entity.id
_entity.type
_entity.pdbx_description
1 polymer ?
#
loop_
_entity_poly.entity_id
_entity_poly.type
_entity_poly.pdbx_seq_one_letter_code
_entity_poly.pdbx_strand_id
1 'polypeptide(L)'
;MATNIHQYGSGDNIAGDKVMGDKIGTQINNTELIQIINDLRQTAAQFPPDIQEGIIIDLDDVEKEIKKPENKRNLPRLKKCLAALLAAATLAGGAIASGVDFANNVVDLGSKVGIELKLPPAP
;
A
#
# COMPACT_ATOMS: atom_id res chain seq x y z
N MET A 1 -19.26 -7.46 -62.30
CA MET A 1 -18.82 -6.21 -61.65
C MET A 1 -18.31 -6.57 -60.27
N ALA A 2 -16.99 -6.55 -60.09
CA ALA A 2 -16.30 -6.91 -58.85
C ALA A 2 -15.13 -5.94 -58.66
N THR A 3 -14.89 -5.58 -57.40
CA THR A 3 -14.10 -4.45 -56.90
C THR A 3 -12.65 -4.82 -56.53
N ASN A 4 -11.78 -3.80 -56.50
CA ASN A 4 -10.50 -3.67 -55.78
C ASN A 4 -9.29 -4.44 -56.37
N ILE A 5 -8.05 -3.92 -56.42
CA ILE A 5 -7.23 -3.36 -55.33
C ILE A 5 -6.19 -2.37 -55.92
N HIS A 6 -6.08 -1.16 -55.35
CA HIS A 6 -4.85 -0.37 -55.41
C HIS A 6 -4.15 -0.51 -54.05
N GLN A 7 -3.02 -1.20 -54.03
CA GLN A 7 -2.03 -1.07 -52.97
C GLN A 7 -0.74 -0.60 -53.62
N TYR A 8 -0.37 0.64 -53.35
CA TYR A 8 1.02 1.07 -53.43
C TYR A 8 1.29 2.00 -52.25
N GLY A 9 2.09 1.50 -51.31
CA GLY A 9 2.53 2.24 -50.15
C GLY A 9 3.65 3.21 -50.48
N SER A 10 3.61 4.36 -49.83
CA SER A 10 4.75 5.21 -49.47
C SER A 10 4.14 6.19 -48.47
N GLY A 11 4.41 6.12 -47.17
CA GLY A 11 5.72 6.29 -46.57
C GLY A 11 5.57 7.45 -45.59
N ASP A 12 5.77 7.15 -44.31
CA ASP A 12 6.10 8.06 -43.20
C ASP A 12 5.18 9.25 -42.91
N ASN A 13 4.50 9.19 -41.77
CA ASN A 13 4.92 9.95 -40.58
C ASN A 13 4.10 9.50 -39.36
N ILE A 14 4.81 8.86 -38.43
CA ILE A 14 4.42 8.54 -37.06
C ILE A 14 4.21 9.86 -36.31
N ALA A 15 3.12 10.57 -36.60
CA ALA A 15 2.78 11.84 -35.98
C ALA A 15 1.57 11.63 -35.08
N GLY A 16 1.88 11.34 -33.82
CA GLY A 16 0.88 11.02 -32.80
C GLY A 16 1.24 9.77 -32.01
N ASP A 17 2.54 9.51 -31.85
CA ASP A 17 3.06 8.86 -30.67
C ASP A 17 2.39 9.47 -29.43
N LYS A 18 1.30 8.84 -29.01
CA LYS A 18 0.76 8.99 -27.67
C LYS A 18 1.51 7.99 -26.79
N VAL A 19 2.84 8.03 -26.79
CA VAL A 19 3.63 7.87 -25.57
C VAL A 19 3.15 8.94 -24.60
N MET A 20 2.00 8.70 -24.00
CA MET A 20 1.85 9.07 -22.61
C MET A 20 2.84 8.21 -21.85
N GLY A 21 4.10 8.64 -21.88
CA GLY A 21 5.14 8.33 -20.90
C GLY A 21 4.78 8.94 -19.55
N ASP A 22 3.57 8.65 -19.08
CA ASP A 22 3.06 9.07 -17.78
C ASP A 22 2.11 7.99 -17.28
N LYS A 23 2.69 6.87 -16.84
CA LYS A 23 2.15 5.96 -15.81
C LYS A 23 3.18 4.92 -15.37
N ILE A 24 4.47 5.21 -15.53
CA ILE A 24 5.54 4.58 -14.74
C ILE A 24 5.86 5.50 -13.53
N GLY A 25 4.84 6.15 -12.97
CA GLY A 25 4.79 6.30 -11.54
C GLY A 25 4.18 5.01 -11.05
N THR A 26 4.84 4.31 -10.13
CA THR A 26 4.22 3.24 -9.34
C THR A 26 2.86 3.74 -8.86
N GLN A 27 1.78 3.42 -9.57
CA GLN A 27 0.42 3.73 -9.14
C GLN A 27 0.21 2.82 -7.94
N ILE A 28 0.51 3.32 -6.76
CA ILE A 28 0.18 2.64 -5.52
C ILE A 28 -1.33 2.52 -5.55
N ASN A 29 -1.81 1.30 -5.80
CA ASN A 29 -3.23 1.08 -5.92
C ASN A 29 -3.81 1.21 -4.53
N ASN A 30 -4.53 2.31 -4.27
CA ASN A 30 -5.21 2.52 -2.99
C ASN A 30 -6.09 1.31 -2.62
N THR A 31 -6.60 0.57 -3.61
CA THR A 31 -7.32 -0.68 -3.38
C THR A 31 -6.45 -1.72 -2.67
N GLU A 32 -5.22 -1.93 -3.11
CA GLU A 32 -4.28 -2.88 -2.51
C GLU A 32 -3.90 -2.47 -1.09
N LEU A 33 -3.63 -1.17 -0.86
CA LEU A 33 -3.34 -0.65 0.48
C LEU A 33 -4.51 -0.87 1.44
N ILE A 34 -5.74 -0.65 0.97
CA ILE A 34 -6.96 -0.83 1.77
C ILE A 34 -7.18 -2.32 2.08
N GLN A 35 -6.84 -3.23 1.16
CA GLN A 35 -6.84 -4.68 1.45
C GLN A 35 -5.87 -5.03 2.57
N ILE A 36 -4.63 -4.51 2.52
CA ILE A 36 -3.63 -4.75 3.58
C ILE A 36 -4.13 -4.23 4.93
N ILE A 37 -4.78 -3.06 4.96
CA ILE A 37 -5.40 -2.52 6.20
C ILE A 37 -6.49 -3.46 6.72
N ASN A 38 -7.32 -4.03 5.84
CA ASN A 38 -8.35 -4.98 6.25
C ASN A 38 -7.74 -6.26 6.83
N ASP A 39 -6.68 -6.79 6.22
CA ASP A 39 -5.95 -7.95 6.74
C ASP A 39 -5.34 -7.64 8.11
N LEU A 40 -4.77 -6.44 8.29
CA LEU A 40 -4.28 -5.98 9.59
C LEU A 40 -5.39 -5.92 10.65
N ARG A 41 -6.60 -5.44 10.29
CA ARG A 41 -7.74 -5.43 11.22
C ARG A 41 -8.19 -6.85 11.59
N GLN A 42 -8.20 -7.77 10.63
CA GLN A 42 -8.55 -9.17 10.88
C GLN A 42 -7.54 -9.83 11.83
N THR A 43 -6.26 -9.59 11.62
CA THR A 43 -5.20 -10.11 12.49
C THR A 43 -5.24 -9.45 13.86
N ALA A 44 -5.51 -8.14 13.94
CA ALA A 44 -5.67 -7.40 15.19
C ALA A 44 -6.84 -7.93 16.05
N ALA A 45 -7.89 -8.49 15.42
CA ALA A 45 -9.01 -9.10 16.14
C ALA A 45 -8.61 -10.34 16.97
N GLN A 46 -7.41 -10.90 16.74
CA GLN A 46 -6.86 -12.01 17.51
C GLN A 46 -6.01 -11.54 18.70
N PHE A 47 -5.74 -10.23 18.81
CA PHE A 47 -4.94 -9.68 19.90
C PHE A 47 -5.79 -9.41 21.14
N PRO A 48 -5.17 -9.36 22.33
CA PRO A 48 -5.84 -8.93 23.55
C PRO A 48 -6.48 -7.55 23.38
N PRO A 49 -7.65 -7.29 24.02
CA PRO A 49 -8.42 -6.06 23.83
C PRO A 49 -7.61 -4.79 24.12
N ASP A 50 -6.73 -4.82 25.13
CA ASP A 50 -5.87 -3.70 25.50
C ASP A 50 -4.89 -3.28 24.38
N ILE A 51 -4.43 -4.24 23.57
CA ILE A 51 -3.54 -4.00 22.42
C ILE A 51 -4.37 -3.70 21.17
N GLN A 52 -5.50 -4.41 21.01
CA GLN A 52 -6.41 -4.26 19.88
C GLN A 52 -6.92 -2.82 19.75
N GLU A 53 -7.36 -2.19 20.84
CA GLU A 53 -7.92 -0.83 20.78
C GLU A 53 -6.93 0.17 20.18
N GLY A 54 -5.68 0.16 20.63
CA GLY A 54 -4.61 1.01 20.09
C GLY A 54 -4.37 0.77 18.60
N ILE A 55 -4.33 -0.50 18.19
CA ILE A 55 -4.15 -0.87 16.78
C ILE A 55 -5.31 -0.38 15.91
N ILE A 56 -6.55 -0.53 16.36
CA ILE A 56 -7.72 -0.10 15.58
C ILE A 56 -7.69 1.41 15.36
N ILE A 57 -7.31 2.19 16.38
CA ILE A 57 -7.15 3.65 16.29
C ILE A 57 -6.08 4.01 15.25
N ASP A 58 -4.91 3.36 15.33
CA ASP A 58 -3.81 3.62 14.38
C ASP A 58 -4.17 3.19 12.94
N LEU A 59 -4.89 2.08 12.77
CA LEU A 59 -5.38 1.61 11.47
C LEU A 59 -6.42 2.57 10.87
N ASP A 60 -7.34 3.11 11.67
CA ASP A 60 -8.29 4.13 11.22
C ASP A 60 -7.57 5.39 10.72
N ASP A 61 -6.50 5.79 11.40
CA ASP A 61 -5.71 6.94 11.00
C ASP A 61 -4.91 6.68 9.72
N VAL A 62 -4.32 5.50 9.58
CA VAL A 62 -3.65 5.06 8.35
C VAL A 62 -4.63 5.00 7.18
N GLU A 63 -5.82 4.45 7.37
CA GLU A 63 -6.87 4.38 6.36
C GLU A 63 -7.33 5.77 5.92
N LYS A 64 -7.58 6.68 6.88
CA LYS A 64 -7.94 8.08 6.58
C LYS A 64 -6.86 8.79 5.77
N GLU A 65 -5.59 8.56 6.06
CA GLU A 65 -4.50 9.14 5.28
C GLU A 65 -4.39 8.50 3.89
N ILE A 66 -4.52 7.17 3.77
CA ILE A 66 -4.44 6.46 2.49
C ILE A 66 -5.57 6.84 1.53
N LYS A 67 -6.77 7.13 2.06
CA LYS A 67 -7.90 7.65 1.28
C LYS A 67 -7.64 9.04 0.67
N LYS A 68 -6.66 9.80 1.18
CA LYS A 68 -6.24 11.07 0.56
C LYS A 68 -5.41 10.79 -0.70
N PRO A 69 -5.45 11.68 -1.70
CA PRO A 69 -4.54 11.59 -2.83
C PRO A 69 -3.09 11.69 -2.34
N GLU A 70 -2.18 10.98 -3.01
CA GLU A 70 -0.80 10.75 -2.55
C GLU A 70 -0.08 12.04 -2.16
N ASN A 71 -0.25 13.09 -2.97
CA ASN A 71 0.34 14.42 -2.75
C ASN A 71 -0.25 15.20 -1.56
N LYS A 72 -1.35 14.74 -0.96
CA LYS A 72 -1.99 15.33 0.22
C LYS A 72 -1.89 14.43 1.46
N ARG A 73 -1.20 13.30 1.36
CA ARG A 73 -1.00 12.39 2.49
C ARG A 73 -0.08 13.03 3.52
N ASN A 74 -0.43 12.90 4.79
CA ASN A 74 0.47 13.30 5.87
C ASN A 74 1.46 12.15 6.15
N LEU A 75 2.60 12.15 5.43
CA LEU A 75 3.66 11.15 5.60
C LEU A 75 4.19 11.07 7.05
N PRO A 76 4.41 12.19 7.78
CA PRO A 76 4.77 12.13 9.19
C PRO A 76 3.74 11.37 10.05
N ARG A 77 2.44 11.59 9.81
CA ARG A 77 1.36 10.90 10.53
C ARG A 77 1.32 9.42 10.18
N LEU A 78 1.39 9.08 8.89
CA LEU A 78 1.47 7.69 8.43
C LEU A 78 2.66 6.97 9.09
N LYS A 79 3.84 7.58 9.09
CA LYS A 79 5.04 7.00 9.73
C LYS A 79 4.83 6.77 11.22
N LYS A 80 4.20 7.72 11.92
CA LYS A 80 3.91 7.59 13.36
C LYS A 80 2.95 6.42 13.63
N CYS A 81 1.84 6.35 12.90
CA CYS A 81 0.87 5.27 13.07
C CYS A 81 1.48 3.90 12.69
N LEU A 82 2.21 3.81 11.57
CA LEU A 82 2.88 2.58 11.17
C LEU A 82 3.92 2.11 12.19
N ALA A 83 4.69 3.03 12.79
CA ALA A 83 5.62 2.68 13.88
C ALA A 83 4.88 2.20 15.14
N ALA A 84 3.74 2.80 15.47
CA ALA A 84 2.91 2.37 16.59
C ALA A 84 2.30 0.98 16.35
N LEU A 85 1.83 0.69 15.13
CA LEU A 85 1.37 -0.64 14.73
C LEU A 85 2.50 -1.68 14.86
N LEU A 86 3.72 -1.35 14.44
CA LEU A 86 4.87 -2.25 14.59
C LEU A 86 5.20 -2.52 16.07
N ALA A 87 5.13 -1.49 16.92
CA ALA A 87 5.31 -1.64 18.36
C ALA A 87 4.21 -2.53 18.97
N ALA A 88 2.96 -2.35 18.57
CA ALA A 88 1.85 -3.19 19.01
C ALA A 88 2.05 -4.66 18.56
N ALA A 89 2.59 -4.88 17.35
CA ALA A 89 2.99 -6.19 16.86
C ALA A 89 4.05 -6.85 17.77
N THR A 90 5.05 -6.10 18.22
CA THR A 90 6.08 -6.63 19.15
C THR A 90 5.51 -6.98 20.52
N LEU A 91 4.53 -6.22 21.01
CA LEU A 91 3.84 -6.55 22.26
C LEU A 91 2.99 -7.83 22.12
N ALA A 92 2.44 -8.09 20.94
CA ALA A 92 1.71 -9.32 20.63
C ALA A 92 2.62 -10.53 20.30
N GLY A 93 3.81 -10.28 19.73
CA GLY A 93 4.68 -11.26 19.10
C GLY A 93 5.36 -12.29 20.00
N GLY A 94 5.20 -12.20 21.32
CA GLY A 94 5.76 -13.19 22.26
C GLY A 94 4.96 -14.50 22.40
N ALA A 95 3.68 -14.53 21.99
CA ALA A 95 2.78 -15.64 22.33
C ALA A 95 1.87 -16.14 21.19
N ILE A 96 1.75 -15.41 20.07
CA ILE A 96 0.82 -15.74 18.98
C ILE A 96 1.46 -15.51 17.62
N ALA A 97 1.39 -16.52 16.74
CA ALA A 97 1.93 -16.46 15.36
C ALA A 97 1.42 -15.23 14.58
N SER A 98 0.20 -14.79 14.90
CA SER A 98 -0.49 -13.62 14.35
C SER A 98 0.30 -12.31 14.53
N GLY A 99 1.20 -12.20 15.53
CA GLY A 99 2.05 -11.03 15.73
C GLY A 99 3.11 -10.84 14.63
N VAL A 100 3.68 -11.94 14.13
CA VAL A 100 4.68 -11.92 13.05
C VAL A 100 4.04 -11.55 11.72
N ASP A 101 2.91 -12.16 11.39
CA ASP A 101 2.15 -11.84 10.17
C ASP A 101 1.65 -10.39 10.19
N PHE A 102 1.19 -9.91 11.34
CA PHE A 102 0.82 -8.51 11.51
C PHE A 102 2.01 -7.58 11.24
N ALA A 103 3.18 -7.85 11.84
CA ALA A 103 4.38 -7.03 11.63
C ALA A 103 4.79 -6.99 10.15
N ASN A 104 4.75 -8.13 9.44
CA ASN A 104 5.06 -8.22 8.02
C ASN A 104 4.11 -7.36 7.18
N ASN A 105 2.80 -7.43 7.45
CA ASN A 105 1.80 -6.61 6.75
C ASN A 105 1.98 -5.10 7.01
N VAL A 106 2.38 -4.70 8.23
CA VAL A 106 2.70 -3.30 8.53
C VAL A 106 3.93 -2.82 7.75
N VAL A 107 4.98 -3.64 7.64
CA VAL A 107 6.18 -3.33 6.85
C VAL A 107 5.88 -3.24 5.36
N ASP A 108 5.07 -4.16 4.84
CA ASP A 108 4.63 -4.14 3.44
C ASP A 108 3.81 -2.87 3.15
N LEU A 109 2.86 -2.54 4.03
CA LEU A 109 2.07 -1.31 3.93
C LEU A 109 2.96 -0.05 3.92
N GLY A 110 3.92 0.02 4.84
CA GLY A 110 4.90 1.11 4.91
C GLY A 110 5.71 1.26 3.63
N SER A 111 6.26 0.15 3.14
CA SER A 111 7.06 0.12 1.91
C SER A 111 6.24 0.60 0.71
N LYS A 112 4.98 0.15 0.60
CA LYS A 112 4.06 0.55 -0.47
C LYS A 112 3.63 2.00 -0.38
N VAL A 113 3.66 2.66 0.79
CA VAL A 113 3.41 4.11 0.90
C VAL A 113 4.69 4.96 0.89
N GLY A 114 5.85 4.34 0.58
CA GLY A 114 7.14 5.02 0.51
C GLY A 114 7.75 5.37 1.88
N ILE A 115 7.33 4.67 2.94
CA ILE A 115 7.84 4.83 4.30
C ILE A 115 8.68 3.61 4.66
N GLU A 116 9.98 3.81 4.76
CA GLU A 116 10.88 2.77 5.26
C GLU A 116 10.66 2.57 6.76
N LEU A 117 10.08 1.42 7.10
CA LEU A 117 9.94 0.95 8.48
C LEU A 117 11.05 -0.06 8.75
N LYS A 118 11.87 0.22 9.76
CA LYS A 118 12.83 -0.75 10.28
C LYS A 118 12.16 -1.52 11.40
N LEU A 119 12.08 -2.83 11.25
CA LEU A 119 11.78 -3.71 12.37
C LEU A 119 12.83 -3.50 13.46
N PRO A 120 12.44 -3.32 14.74
CA PRO A 120 13.41 -3.35 15.82
C PRO A 120 14.10 -4.73 15.81
N PRO A 121 15.43 -4.79 16.09
CA PRO A 121 16.12 -6.06 16.18
C PRO A 121 15.44 -6.95 17.22
N ALA A 122 15.15 -8.20 16.85
CA ALA A 122 14.63 -9.18 17.79
C ALA A 122 15.64 -9.36 18.95
N PRO A 123 15.18 -9.41 20.21
CA PRO A 123 16.03 -9.66 21.36
C PRO A 123 16.67 -11.06 21.34
#